data_AF-R7D3L0-F1
#
_entry.id   AF-R7D3L0-F1
#
_cell.length_a   1.000
_cell.length_b   1.000
_cell.length_c   1.000
_cell.angle_alpha   90.00
_cell.angle_beta   90.00
_cell.angle_gamma   90.00
#
_symmetry.space_group_name_H-M   'P 1'
#
loop_
_entity.id
_entity.type
_entity.pdbx_description
1 polymer ?
#
loop_
_entity_poly.entity_id
_entity_poly.type
_entity_poly.pdbx_seq_one_letter_code
_entity_poly.pdbx_strand_id
1 'polypeptide(L)'
;MEKRIVIATHAMFSEGIASSLKMIFGDAVPVECITAYVDLSVDYQDKLEKIVSEHDYEHAELVVLTDILGGSVNNEFMGLLDKYNFHLITGINLALLFEVVTCPAEDLTANLPSIVEQAREHIVLCNELVEAKAAAAADDQLAELNEF
;
A
#
# COMPACT_ATOMS: atom_id res chain seq x y z
N MET A 1 10.92 2.63 -18.46
CA MET A 1 9.83 3.24 -17.71
C MET A 1 10.17 3.10 -16.24
N GLU A 2 10.22 4.20 -15.50
CA GLU A 2 10.47 4.20 -14.06
C GLU A 2 9.16 4.11 -13.28
N LYS A 3 9.23 3.90 -11.97
CA LYS A 3 8.06 4.03 -11.08
C LYS A 3 8.40 4.99 -9.94
N ARG A 4 7.45 5.86 -9.61
CA ARG A 4 7.49 6.75 -8.46
C ARG A 4 6.38 6.34 -7.50
N ILE A 5 6.75 6.10 -6.24
CA ILE A 5 5.84 5.63 -5.20
C ILE A 5 5.75 6.71 -4.13
N VAL A 6 4.54 7.24 -3.92
CA VAL A 6 4.26 8.26 -2.91
C VAL A 6 3.32 7.69 -1.85
N ILE A 7 3.71 7.73 -0.58
CA ILE A 7 2.86 7.36 0.55
C ILE A 7 2.42 8.64 1.24
N ALA A 8 1.14 8.99 1.14
CA ALA A 8 0.57 10.21 1.69
C ALA A 8 -0.49 9.89 2.75
N THR A 9 -0.25 10.30 3.99
CA THR A 9 -1.12 9.96 5.13
C THR A 9 -1.29 11.14 6.06
N HIS A 10 -2.25 11.07 6.97
CA HIS A 10 -2.32 11.98 8.11
C HIS A 10 -1.10 11.80 9.02
N ALA A 11 -0.57 12.93 9.51
CA ALA A 11 0.53 12.96 10.46
C ALA A 11 1.71 12.06 10.01
N MET A 12 2.32 11.32 10.93
CA MET A 12 3.59 10.62 10.72
C MET A 12 3.44 9.18 10.18
N PHE A 13 2.24 8.75 9.78
CA PHE A 13 2.02 7.33 9.46
C PHE A 13 2.82 6.87 8.24
N SER A 14 2.93 7.68 7.18
CA SER A 14 3.74 7.41 5.99
C SER A 14 5.21 7.18 6.30
N GLU A 15 5.81 7.98 7.18
CA GLU A 15 7.18 7.78 7.65
C GLU A 15 7.33 6.51 8.50
N GLY A 16 6.37 6.27 9.41
CA GLY A 16 6.37 5.08 10.25
C GLY A 16 6.33 3.78 9.44
N ILE A 17 5.42 3.68 8.48
CA ILE A 17 5.28 2.48 7.65
C ILE A 17 6.44 2.33 6.64
N ALA A 18 6.97 3.44 6.11
CA ALA A 18 8.17 3.41 5.27
C ALA A 18 9.41 2.99 6.06
N SER A 19 9.50 3.33 7.35
CA SER A 19 10.56 2.81 8.23
C SER A 19 10.52 1.28 8.32
N SER A 20 9.32 0.68 8.43
CA SER A 20 9.17 -0.78 8.40
C SER A 20 9.62 -1.39 7.06
N LEU A 21 9.33 -0.76 5.92
CA LEU A 21 9.85 -1.21 4.63
C LEU A 21 11.38 -1.14 4.57
N LYS A 22 11.98 -0.05 5.04
CA LYS A 22 13.44 0.12 5.07
C LYS A 22 14.13 -0.92 5.95
N MET A 23 13.49 -1.34 7.04
CA MET A 23 14.00 -2.44 7.85
C MET A 23 14.05 -3.78 7.09
N ILE A 24 13.15 -3.98 6.11
CA ILE A 24 13.05 -5.22 5.33
C ILE A 24 14.00 -5.20 4.12
N PHE A 25 14.01 -4.10 3.38
CA PHE A 25 14.68 -3.98 2.07
C PHE A 25 15.96 -3.13 2.11
N GLY A 26 16.28 -2.51 3.24
CA GLY A 26 17.36 -1.54 3.37
C GLY A 26 16.97 -0.14 2.90
N ASP A 27 17.95 0.77 2.89
CA ASP A 27 17.72 2.20 2.62
C ASP A 27 17.38 2.53 1.16
N ALA A 28 17.54 1.56 0.24
CA ALA A 28 17.34 1.75 -1.19
C ALA A 28 15.86 1.70 -1.65
N VAL A 29 14.90 1.58 -0.72
CA VAL A 29 13.47 1.55 -1.07
C VAL A 29 13.02 2.90 -1.63
N PRO A 30 12.55 2.97 -2.89
CA PRO A 30 12.25 4.22 -3.57
C PRO A 30 10.84 4.72 -3.24
N VAL A 31 10.59 5.06 -1.97
CA VAL A 31 9.30 5.62 -1.51
C VAL A 31 9.46 7.06 -1.02
N GLU A 32 8.58 7.93 -1.48
CA GLU A 32 8.43 9.31 -1.01
C GLU A 32 7.32 9.36 0.04
N CYS A 33 7.57 9.96 1.20
CA CYS A 33 6.58 10.08 2.27
C CYS A 33 6.04 11.51 2.36
N ILE A 34 4.72 11.64 2.41
CA ILE A 34 4.02 12.88 2.74
C ILE A 34 3.32 12.70 4.08
N THR A 35 3.71 13.52 5.04
CA THR A 35 3.11 13.61 6.39
C THR A 35 2.14 14.78 6.42
N ALA A 36 0.90 14.53 6.01
CA ALA A 36 -0.09 15.58 5.81
C ALA A 36 -0.57 16.19 7.13
N TYR A 37 -0.80 17.51 7.12
CA TYR A 37 -1.33 18.30 8.23
C TYR A 37 -0.46 18.34 9.50
N VAL A 38 0.84 18.06 9.39
CA VAL A 38 1.80 18.20 10.52
C VAL A 38 2.22 19.66 10.71
N ASP A 39 2.59 20.31 9.62
CA ASP A 39 2.91 21.74 9.59
C ASP A 39 1.71 22.54 9.08
N LEU A 40 1.09 23.34 9.94
CA LEU A 40 -0.09 24.15 9.62
C LEU A 40 0.20 25.34 8.69
N SER A 41 1.47 25.68 8.46
CA SER A 41 1.85 26.72 7.50
C SER A 41 1.86 26.23 6.06
N VAL A 42 1.82 24.91 5.85
CA VAL A 42 1.80 24.28 4.53
C VAL A 42 0.38 24.22 4.00
N ASP A 43 0.19 24.72 2.77
CA ASP A 43 -1.00 24.43 1.99
C ASP A 43 -0.89 23.00 1.43
N TYR A 44 -1.55 22.06 2.10
CA TYR A 44 -1.52 20.66 1.66
C TYR A 44 -2.30 20.44 0.37
N GLN A 45 -3.30 21.25 0.06
CA GLN A 45 -4.04 21.07 -1.19
C GLN A 45 -3.10 21.36 -2.38
N ASP A 46 -2.41 22.50 -2.35
CA ASP A 46 -1.39 22.86 -3.36
C ASP A 46 -0.23 21.84 -3.37
N LYS A 47 0.26 21.45 -2.19
CA LYS A 47 1.37 20.47 -2.09
C LYS A 47 1.02 19.13 -2.71
N LEU A 48 -0.19 18.59 -2.44
CA LEU A 48 -0.62 17.31 -2.98
C LEU A 48 -0.91 17.40 -4.49
N GLU A 49 -1.48 18.51 -4.96
CA GLU A 49 -1.67 18.76 -6.40
C GLU A 49 -0.34 18.85 -7.16
N LYS A 50 0.70 19.45 -6.58
CA LYS A 50 2.04 19.51 -7.17
C LYS A 50 2.67 18.14 -7.38
N ILE A 51 2.43 17.19 -6.48
CA ILE A 51 2.95 15.82 -6.61
C ILE A 51 2.53 15.19 -7.94
N VAL A 52 1.26 15.36 -8.33
CA VAL A 52 0.70 14.77 -9.54
C VAL A 52 0.85 15.67 -10.76
N SER A 53 0.83 16.99 -10.61
CA SER A 53 0.91 17.92 -11.74
C SER A 53 2.33 18.14 -12.27
N GLU A 54 3.35 18.02 -11.40
CA GLU A 54 4.77 18.15 -11.78
C GLU A 54 5.41 16.78 -12.12
N HIS A 55 4.62 15.70 -12.13
CA HIS A 55 5.11 14.35 -12.43
C HIS A 55 5.37 14.14 -13.94
N ASP A 56 6.48 13.47 -14.28
CA ASP A 56 6.83 13.10 -15.65
C ASP A 56 6.14 11.81 -16.10
N TYR A 57 4.92 11.96 -16.61
CA TYR A 57 4.10 10.84 -17.13
C TYR A 57 4.65 10.22 -18.42
N GLU A 58 5.64 10.84 -19.10
CA GLU A 58 6.23 10.23 -20.29
C GLU A 58 7.23 9.14 -19.95
N HIS A 59 7.89 9.25 -18.79
CA HIS A 59 9.01 8.37 -18.42
C HIS A 59 8.77 7.53 -17.17
N ALA A 60 7.81 7.91 -16.31
CA ALA A 60 7.55 7.25 -15.04
C ALA A 60 6.06 7.04 -14.74
N GLU A 61 5.73 5.88 -14.18
CA GLU A 61 4.43 5.61 -13.56
C GLU A 61 4.36 6.24 -12.17
N LEU A 62 3.22 6.83 -11.81
CA LEU A 62 2.99 7.38 -10.47
C LEU A 62 1.93 6.56 -9.72
N VAL A 63 2.33 6.00 -8.58
CA VAL A 63 1.42 5.36 -7.63
C VAL A 63 1.40 6.16 -6.33
N VAL A 64 0.24 6.69 -5.99
CA VAL A 64 -0.04 7.35 -4.72
C VAL A 64 -0.80 6.39 -3.81
N LEU A 65 -0.32 6.22 -2.59
CA LEU A 65 -0.90 5.35 -1.58
C LEU A 65 -1.32 6.15 -0.35
N THR A 66 -2.58 6.02 0.06
CA THR A 66 -3.17 6.78 1.17
C THR A 66 -3.65 5.90 2.32
N ASP A 67 -3.74 6.49 3.50
CA ASP A 67 -4.10 5.78 4.72
C ASP A 67 -5.54 5.26 4.74
N ILE A 68 -6.52 6.10 4.43
CA ILE A 68 -7.93 5.75 4.59
C ILE A 68 -8.84 6.34 3.52
N LEU A 69 -9.74 5.50 2.99
CA LEU A 69 -10.76 5.91 2.03
C LEU A 69 -11.68 6.95 2.68
N GLY A 70 -11.95 8.04 1.96
CA GLY A 70 -12.80 9.14 2.45
C GLY A 70 -12.11 10.10 3.41
N GLY A 71 -10.85 9.84 3.81
CA GLY A 71 -10.02 10.79 4.54
C GLY A 71 -9.65 12.01 3.70
N SER A 72 -9.30 13.14 4.32
CA SER A 72 -9.02 14.38 3.57
C SER A 72 -7.88 14.20 2.57
N VAL A 73 -6.77 13.59 2.99
CA VAL A 73 -5.63 13.28 2.09
C VAL A 73 -6.09 12.48 0.88
N ASN A 74 -6.87 11.41 1.09
CA ASN A 74 -7.39 10.59 -0.01
C ASN A 74 -8.33 11.39 -0.92
N ASN A 75 -9.21 12.22 -0.35
CA ASN A 75 -10.19 12.99 -1.12
C ASN A 75 -9.52 14.05 -2.00
N GLU A 76 -8.44 14.67 -1.55
CA GLU A 76 -7.64 15.58 -2.39
C GLU A 76 -7.14 14.86 -3.64
N PHE A 77 -6.54 13.68 -3.50
CA PHE A 77 -6.10 12.89 -4.66
C PHE A 77 -7.25 12.37 -5.51
N MET A 78 -8.37 11.95 -4.90
CA MET A 78 -9.56 11.50 -5.65
C MET A 78 -10.05 12.58 -6.61
N GLY A 79 -10.04 13.86 -6.20
CA GLY A 79 -10.44 14.99 -7.04
C GLY A 79 -9.48 15.29 -8.22
N LEU A 80 -8.33 14.61 -8.27
CA LEU A 80 -7.30 14.80 -9.29
C LEU A 80 -7.25 13.64 -10.31
N LEU A 81 -7.93 12.52 -10.05
CA LEU A 81 -7.95 11.34 -10.93
C LEU A 81 -8.55 11.62 -12.31
N ASP A 82 -9.49 12.56 -12.41
CA ASP A 82 -10.08 12.97 -13.70
C ASP A 82 -9.16 13.91 -14.51
N LYS A 83 -8.08 14.41 -13.90
CA LYS A 83 -7.17 15.41 -14.49
C LYS A 83 -5.80 14.84 -14.84
N TYR A 84 -5.34 13.82 -14.12
CA TYR A 84 -3.99 13.27 -14.23
C TYR A 84 -4.01 11.74 -14.21
N ASN A 85 -3.11 11.12 -14.97
CA ASN A 85 -3.11 9.67 -15.22
C ASN A 85 -2.32 8.88 -14.15
N PHE A 86 -2.43 9.23 -12.88
CA PHE A 86 -1.77 8.49 -11.80
C PHE A 86 -2.68 7.42 -11.20
N HIS A 87 -2.10 6.47 -10.47
CA HIS A 87 -2.83 5.45 -9.74
C HIS A 87 -2.96 5.83 -8.27
N LEU A 88 -4.18 5.75 -7.74
CA LEU A 88 -4.47 5.99 -6.33
C LEU A 88 -4.94 4.69 -5.67
N ILE A 89 -4.26 4.29 -4.60
CA ILE A 89 -4.67 3.18 -3.73
C ILE A 89 -4.81 3.72 -2.31
N THR A 90 -5.80 3.23 -1.56
CA THR A 90 -6.03 3.63 -0.17
C THR A 90 -6.11 2.41 0.75
N GLY A 91 -6.03 2.62 2.06
CA GLY A 91 -6.00 1.53 3.03
C GLY A 91 -4.62 0.87 3.11
N ILE A 92 -3.54 1.66 3.13
CA ILE A 92 -2.19 1.11 3.15
C ILE A 92 -1.97 0.13 4.29
N ASN A 93 -1.28 -0.94 3.96
CA ASN A 93 -0.68 -1.87 4.90
C ASN A 93 0.69 -2.31 4.37
N LEU A 94 1.47 -3.03 5.18
CA LEU A 94 2.83 -3.40 4.81
C LEU A 94 2.89 -4.40 3.64
N ALA A 95 1.89 -5.27 3.50
CA ALA A 95 1.82 -6.23 2.39
C ALA A 95 1.59 -5.52 1.05
N LEU A 96 0.67 -4.55 1.01
CA LEU A 96 0.44 -3.71 -0.16
C LEU A 96 1.72 -3.01 -0.61
N LEU A 97 2.42 -2.38 0.34
CA LEU A 97 3.65 -1.65 0.04
C LEU A 97 4.77 -2.58 -0.41
N PHE A 98 4.86 -3.78 0.17
CA PHE A 98 5.80 -4.81 -0.26
C PHE A 98 5.60 -5.15 -1.74
N GLU A 99 4.37 -5.52 -2.12
CA GLU A 99 4.02 -5.89 -3.49
C GLU A 99 4.25 -4.75 -4.50
N VAL A 100 3.87 -3.51 -4.15
CA VAL A 100 4.10 -2.34 -5.02
C VAL A 100 5.60 -2.06 -5.19
N VAL A 101 6.41 -2.20 -4.14
CA VAL A 101 7.85 -1.96 -4.19
C VAL A 101 8.58 -3.06 -4.97
N THR A 102 8.15 -4.32 -4.89
CA THR A 102 8.81 -5.44 -5.59
C THR A 102 8.36 -5.60 -7.04
N CYS A 103 7.17 -5.13 -7.41
CA CYS A 103 6.66 -5.24 -8.78
C CYS A 103 7.49 -4.38 -9.77
N PRO A 104 8.02 -4.95 -10.87
CA PRO A 104 8.72 -4.16 -11.89
C PRO A 104 7.86 -3.01 -12.44
N ALA A 105 8.48 -1.87 -12.76
CA ALA A 105 7.76 -0.68 -13.23
C ALA A 105 6.93 -0.95 -14.50
N GLU A 106 7.43 -1.78 -15.41
CA GLU A 106 6.76 -2.18 -16.66
C GLU A 106 5.49 -3.03 -16.45
N ASP A 107 5.41 -3.72 -15.31
CA ASP A 107 4.31 -4.61 -14.97
C ASP A 107 3.32 -3.97 -13.97
N LEU A 108 3.72 -2.86 -13.33
CA LEU A 108 3.04 -2.31 -12.17
C LEU A 108 1.57 -2.04 -12.42
N THR A 109 1.24 -1.19 -13.41
CA THR A 109 -0.12 -0.78 -13.73
C THR A 109 -1.05 -1.96 -14.01
N ALA A 110 -0.58 -2.96 -14.76
CA ALA A 110 -1.36 -4.15 -15.09
C ALA A 110 -1.65 -5.03 -13.86
N ASN A 111 -0.75 -5.02 -12.86
CA ASN A 111 -0.84 -5.84 -11.66
C ASN A 111 -1.45 -5.13 -10.45
N LEU A 112 -1.69 -3.81 -10.49
CA LEU A 112 -2.28 -3.08 -9.35
C LEU A 112 -3.58 -3.72 -8.81
N PRO A 113 -4.55 -4.16 -9.63
CA PRO A 113 -5.74 -4.82 -9.11
C PRO A 113 -5.44 -6.10 -8.33
N SER A 114 -4.55 -6.96 -8.82
CA SER A 114 -4.17 -8.20 -8.12
C SER A 114 -3.34 -7.92 -6.87
N ILE A 115 -2.46 -6.92 -6.92
CA ILE A 115 -1.68 -6.47 -5.77
C ILE A 115 -2.61 -6.03 -4.62
N VAL A 116 -3.66 -5.26 -4.94
CA VAL A 116 -4.66 -4.83 -3.94
C VAL A 116 -5.40 -6.04 -3.35
N GLU A 117 -5.85 -6.98 -4.18
CA GLU A 117 -6.55 -8.18 -3.69
C GLU A 117 -5.66 -9.03 -2.79
N GLN A 118 -4.41 -9.30 -3.19
CA GLN A 118 -3.45 -10.05 -2.37
C GLN A 118 -3.16 -9.34 -1.04
N ALA A 119 -2.98 -8.01 -1.07
CA ALA A 119 -2.74 -7.24 0.15
C ALA A 119 -3.91 -7.29 1.16
N ARG A 120 -5.14 -7.51 0.69
CA ARG A 120 -6.31 -7.70 1.56
C ARG A 120 -6.28 -9.04 2.28
N GLU A 121 -5.72 -10.08 1.66
CA GLU A 121 -5.57 -11.42 2.26
C GLU A 121 -4.63 -11.42 3.47
N HIS A 122 -3.79 -10.39 3.63
CA HIS A 122 -2.89 -10.24 4.77
C HIS A 122 -3.54 -9.61 6.01
N ILE A 123 -4.79 -9.15 5.92
CA ILE A 123 -5.55 -8.67 7.07
C ILE A 123 -6.38 -9.83 7.62
N VAL A 124 -5.82 -10.52 8.61
CA VAL A 124 -6.36 -11.78 9.15
C VAL A 124 -6.54 -11.72 10.66
N LEU A 125 -7.60 -12.38 11.15
CA LEU A 125 -7.75 -12.65 12.58
C LEU A 125 -6.96 -13.92 12.92
N CYS A 126 -5.73 -13.74 13.43
CA CYS A 126 -4.81 -14.86 13.70
C CYS A 126 -5.37 -15.91 14.67
N ASN A 127 -6.31 -15.55 15.56
CA ASN A 127 -6.99 -16.51 16.44
C ASN A 127 -7.69 -17.60 15.64
N GLU A 128 -8.47 -17.24 14.63
CA GLU A 128 -9.19 -18.18 13.77
C GLU A 128 -8.21 -19.05 12.97
N LEU A 129 -7.06 -18.50 12.54
CA LEU A 129 -6.01 -19.27 11.86
C LEU A 129 -5.40 -20.34 12.77
N VAL A 130 -5.22 -20.05 14.06
CA VAL A 130 -4.69 -21.02 15.03
C VAL A 130 -5.74 -22.11 15.31
N GLU A 131 -7.00 -21.73 15.49
CA GLU A 131 -8.11 -22.66 15.73
C GLU A 131 -8.33 -23.59 14.52
N ALA A 132 -8.33 -23.06 13.31
CA ALA A 132 -8.46 -23.85 12.09
C ALA A 132 -7.30 -24.85 11.92
N LYS A 133 -6.06 -24.45 12.23
CA LYS A 133 -4.91 -25.35 12.22
C LYS A 133 -5.01 -26.46 13.27
N ALA A 134 -5.52 -26.14 14.46
CA ALA A 134 -5.73 -27.13 15.51
C ALA A 134 -6.84 -28.13 15.15
N ALA A 135 -7.94 -27.67 14.55
CA ALA A 135 -9.02 -28.52 14.07
C ALA A 135 -8.56 -29.47 12.95
N ALA A 136 -7.84 -28.95 11.95
CA ALA A 136 -7.29 -29.76 10.86
C ALA A 136 -6.33 -30.85 11.37
N ALA A 137 -5.46 -30.52 12.33
CA ALA A 137 -4.53 -31.49 12.92
C ALA A 137 -5.25 -32.60 13.73
N ALA A 138 -6.41 -32.31 14.32
CA ALA A 138 -7.22 -33.29 15.04
C ALA A 138 -7.96 -34.24 14.07
N ASP A 139 -8.45 -33.71 12.95
CA ASP A 139 -9.11 -34.50 11.90
C ASP A 139 -8.11 -35.47 11.22
N ASP A 140 -6.89 -35.02 10.93
CA ASP A 140 -5.83 -35.87 10.38
C ASP A 140 -5.48 -37.05 11.33
N GLN A 141 -5.39 -36.78 12.64
CA GLN A 141 -5.15 -37.82 13.65
C GLN A 141 -6.30 -38.84 13.75
N LEU A 142 -7.55 -38.39 13.62
CA LEU A 142 -8.72 -39.27 13.61
C LEU A 142 -8.78 -40.12 12.33
N ALA A 143 -8.37 -39.58 11.19
CA ALA A 143 -8.28 -40.34 9.94
C ALA A 143 -7.25 -41.48 10.03
N GLU A 144 -6.06 -41.21 10.57
CA GLU A 144 -5.00 -42.22 10.75
C GLU A 144 -5.41 -43.36 11.72
N LEU A 145 -6.22 -43.06 12.75
CA LEU A 145 -6.71 -44.06 13.71
C LEU A 145 -7.79 -44.99 13.12
N ASN A 146 -8.49 -44.55 12.08
CA ASN A 146 -9.58 -45.32 11.44
C ASN A 146 -9.09 -46.20 10.27
N GLU A 147 -7.79 -46.16 9.94
CA GLU A 147 -7.18 -47.00 8.90
C GLU A 147 -6.56 -48.31 9.44
N PHE A 148 -6.69 -48.59 10.75
CA PHE A 148 -6.29 -49.84 11.42
C PHE A 148 -7.49 -50.64 11.94
#